data_AF-A0A9D1SCM9-F1
#
_entry.id   AF-A0A9D1SCM9-F1
#
_cell.length_a   1.000
_cell.length_b   1.000
_cell.length_c   1.000
_cell.angle_alpha   90.00
_cell.angle_beta   90.00
_cell.angle_gamma   90.00
#
_symmetry.space_group_name_H-M   'P 1'
#
loop_
_entity.id
_entity.type
_entity.pdbx_description
1 polymer ?
#
loop_
_entity_poly.entity_id
_entity_poly.type
_entity_poly.pdbx_seq_one_letter_code
_entity_poly.pdbx_strand_id
1 'polypeptide(L)'
;MKKKSASIYFIGSLLAGISVLSSCNRISTEGMISVPMGGNAYITGGERGAVIDKNGLTRWSDEQAIVSAWFKTSQAGKLDVALRAKSEASASLKMTVADETFDVKIPAGDWAVIPVGSVTLPESG
;
A
#
# COMPACT_ATOMS: atom_id res chain seq x y z
N MET A 1 1.58 29.69 68.56
CA MET A 1 0.93 29.12 67.36
C MET A 1 2.00 28.83 66.31
N LYS A 2 1.89 27.68 65.63
CA LYS A 2 2.98 26.92 65.00
C LYS A 2 3.61 27.65 63.79
N LYS A 3 4.94 27.88 63.84
CA LYS A 3 5.77 28.22 62.67
C LYS A 3 5.87 27.00 61.76
N LYS A 4 5.54 27.13 60.47
CA LYS A 4 5.78 26.09 59.46
C LYS A 4 6.89 26.55 58.52
N SER A 5 7.98 25.80 58.50
CA SER A 5 9.16 25.99 57.66
C SER A 5 8.94 25.48 56.23
N ALA A 6 9.77 26.02 55.33
CA ALA A 6 9.80 25.82 53.88
C ALA A 6 10.14 24.39 53.41
N SER A 7 9.75 24.07 52.17
CA SER A 7 10.63 23.41 51.20
C SER A 7 10.06 23.54 49.79
N ILE A 8 10.82 24.23 48.94
CA ILE A 8 10.66 24.29 47.49
C ILE A 8 11.28 23.01 46.92
N TYR A 9 10.51 22.22 46.17
CA TYR A 9 11.04 21.18 45.31
C TYR A 9 10.70 21.50 43.86
N PHE A 10 11.72 21.95 43.13
CA PHE A 10 11.77 22.00 41.67
C PHE A 10 11.70 20.56 41.15
N ILE A 11 10.54 20.12 40.65
CA ILE A 11 10.47 18.86 39.90
C ILE A 11 10.69 19.20 38.43
N GLY A 12 11.86 18.80 37.95
CA GLY A 12 12.37 19.06 36.62
C GLY A 12 11.47 18.53 35.52
N SER A 13 11.40 19.32 34.45
CA SER A 13 10.99 18.92 33.12
C SER A 13 11.75 17.65 32.69
N LEU A 14 11.02 16.58 32.39
CA LEU A 14 11.49 15.53 31.49
C LEU A 14 10.60 15.53 30.25
N LEU A 15 11.00 16.31 29.25
CA LEU A 15 10.56 16.16 27.88
C LEU A 15 11.05 14.80 27.36
N ALA A 16 10.28 13.74 27.58
CA ALA A 16 10.41 12.53 26.80
C ALA A 16 9.62 12.74 25.49
N GLY A 17 10.21 13.54 24.59
CA GLY A 17 9.83 13.55 23.19
C GLY A 17 10.17 12.19 22.59
N ILE A 18 9.26 11.22 22.70
CA ILE A 18 9.28 10.06 21.83
C ILE A 18 8.72 10.57 20.50
N SER A 19 9.57 11.24 19.71
CA SER A 19 9.36 11.31 18.28
C SER A 19 9.48 9.88 17.78
N VAL A 20 8.34 9.21 17.61
CA VAL A 20 8.28 7.98 16.84
C VAL A 20 8.74 8.38 15.45
N LEU A 21 10.03 8.17 15.16
CA LEU A 21 10.51 8.15 13.79
C LEU A 21 9.79 6.96 13.17
N SER A 22 8.66 7.24 12.51
CA SER A 22 8.03 6.29 11.61
C SER A 22 9.04 6.03 10.50
N SER A 23 9.90 5.05 10.72
CA SER A 23 10.74 4.46 9.69
C SER A 23 9.81 3.89 8.65
N CYS A 24 9.50 4.69 7.63
CA CYS A 24 8.90 4.18 6.42
C CYS A 24 9.97 3.27 5.79
N ASN A 25 9.82 1.96 5.95
CA ASN A 25 10.69 0.99 5.30
C ASN A 25 10.58 1.22 3.79
N ARG A 26 11.58 1.87 3.20
CA ARG A 26 11.64 2.10 1.77
C ARG A 26 12.10 0.80 1.13
N ILE A 27 11.22 0.14 0.41
CA ILE A 27 11.57 -0.99 -0.43
C ILE A 27 12.38 -0.46 -1.63
N SER A 28 13.52 -1.11 -1.91
CA SER A 28 14.24 -0.85 -3.16
C SER A 28 13.38 -1.34 -4.32
N THR A 29 13.21 -0.51 -5.34
CA THR A 29 12.51 -0.87 -6.58
C THR A 29 13.47 -1.38 -7.65
N GLU A 30 14.75 -1.49 -7.32
CA GLU A 30 15.77 -2.03 -8.20
C GLU A 30 15.44 -3.47 -8.60
N GLY A 31 15.42 -3.75 -9.90
CA GLY A 31 15.02 -5.05 -10.45
C GLY A 31 13.51 -5.29 -10.54
N MET A 32 12.65 -4.36 -10.09
CA MET A 32 11.20 -4.47 -10.31
C MET A 32 10.84 -4.13 -11.76
N ILE A 33 9.95 -4.94 -12.34
CA ILE A 33 9.34 -4.65 -13.64
C ILE A 33 7.99 -3.99 -13.37
N SER A 34 7.81 -2.77 -13.89
CA SER A 34 6.54 -2.05 -13.76
C SER A 34 5.60 -2.42 -14.90
N VAL A 35 4.40 -2.89 -14.56
CA VAL A 35 3.28 -3.07 -15.50
C VAL A 35 2.36 -1.85 -15.35
N PRO A 36 2.35 -0.89 -16.28
CA PRO A 36 1.51 0.29 -16.14
C PRO A 36 0.05 -0.10 -16.33
N MET A 37 -0.80 0.31 -15.38
CA MET A 37 -2.25 0.08 -15.46
C MET A 37 -2.85 0.68 -16.74
N GLY A 38 -2.35 1.85 -17.17
CA GLY A 38 -2.74 2.46 -18.43
C GLY A 38 -2.23 1.61 -19.60
N GLY A 39 -3.15 0.93 -20.28
CA GLY A 39 -2.87 0.07 -21.43
C GLY A 39 -2.71 -1.42 -21.13
N ASN A 40 -2.57 -1.81 -19.86
CA ASN A 40 -2.50 -3.23 -19.46
C ASN A 40 -3.64 -3.66 -18.52
N ALA A 41 -4.58 -2.76 -18.21
CA ALA A 41 -5.70 -3.06 -17.33
C ALA A 41 -7.04 -2.63 -17.94
N TYR A 42 -8.09 -3.33 -17.55
CA TYR A 42 -9.47 -3.13 -17.98
C TYR A 42 -10.42 -3.33 -16.79
N ILE A 43 -11.53 -2.58 -16.79
CA ILE A 43 -12.64 -2.82 -15.86
C ILE A 43 -13.39 -4.05 -16.38
N THR A 44 -13.41 -5.13 -15.60
CA THR A 44 -13.94 -6.44 -16.00
C THR A 44 -15.21 -6.83 -15.24
N GLY A 45 -15.61 -6.05 -14.24
CA GLY A 45 -16.86 -6.18 -13.53
C GLY A 45 -17.19 -4.87 -12.81
N GLY A 46 -18.47 -4.55 -12.62
CA GLY A 46 -18.91 -3.27 -12.06
C GLY A 46 -18.56 -2.08 -12.96
N GLU A 47 -19.56 -1.49 -13.62
CA GLU A 47 -19.30 -0.48 -14.68
C GLU A 47 -19.04 0.94 -14.17
N ARG A 48 -19.12 1.19 -12.86
CA ARG A 48 -19.07 2.53 -12.27
C ARG A 48 -17.99 2.65 -11.23
N GLY A 49 -17.57 3.89 -10.99
CA GLY A 49 -16.67 4.23 -9.88
C GLY A 49 -15.26 3.66 -10.01
N ALA A 50 -14.77 3.48 -11.23
CA ALA A 50 -13.36 3.27 -11.57
C ALA A 50 -13.11 3.81 -12.99
N VAL A 51 -11.93 4.36 -13.26
CA VAL A 51 -11.54 4.88 -14.59
C VAL A 51 -10.13 4.43 -14.89
N ILE A 52 -9.91 3.88 -16.09
CA ILE A 52 -8.57 3.56 -16.59
C ILE A 52 -8.24 4.52 -17.72
N ASP A 53 -7.17 5.30 -17.54
CA ASP A 53 -6.65 6.22 -18.54
C ASP A 53 -5.12 6.12 -18.66
N LYS A 54 -4.50 7.06 -19.38
CA LYS A 54 -3.04 7.10 -19.57
C LYS A 54 -2.23 7.23 -18.27
N ASN A 55 -2.86 7.67 -17.18
CA ASN A 55 -2.25 7.80 -15.85
C ASN A 55 -2.46 6.53 -15.00
N GLY A 56 -3.19 5.54 -15.51
CA GLY A 56 -3.50 4.29 -14.83
C GLY A 56 -4.93 4.22 -14.32
N LEU A 57 -5.13 3.44 -13.25
CA LEU A 57 -6.40 3.31 -12.56
C LEU A 57 -6.62 4.50 -11.62
N THR A 58 -7.70 5.24 -11.83
CA THR A 58 -8.07 6.42 -11.06
C THR A 58 -9.54 6.40 -10.70
N ARG A 59 -9.94 7.26 -9.74
CA ARG A 59 -11.34 7.42 -9.30
C ARG A 59 -12.01 6.09 -8.92
N TRP A 60 -11.24 5.18 -8.33
CA TRP A 60 -11.76 3.90 -7.85
C TRP A 60 -12.43 4.09 -6.49
N SER A 61 -13.77 4.12 -6.47
CA SER A 61 -14.59 4.37 -5.29
C SER A 61 -15.74 3.36 -5.11
N ASP A 62 -16.04 2.56 -6.14
CA ASP A 62 -17.10 1.54 -6.06
C ASP A 62 -16.47 0.18 -5.70
N GLU A 63 -16.93 -0.42 -4.59
CA GLU A 63 -16.48 -1.73 -4.11
C GLU A 63 -16.89 -2.87 -5.04
N GLN A 64 -17.87 -2.65 -5.93
CA GLN A 64 -18.31 -3.64 -6.92
C GLN A 64 -17.44 -3.61 -8.19
N ALA A 65 -16.61 -2.59 -8.39
CA ALA A 65 -15.74 -2.50 -9.55
C ALA A 65 -14.57 -3.49 -9.43
N ILE A 66 -14.40 -4.30 -10.47
CA ILE A 66 -13.33 -5.29 -10.63
C ILE A 66 -12.43 -4.80 -11.75
N VAL A 67 -11.14 -4.67 -11.43
CA VAL A 67 -10.11 -4.31 -12.40
C VAL A 67 -9.17 -5.48 -12.55
N SER A 68 -8.99 -5.93 -13.78
CA SER A 68 -8.01 -6.95 -14.13
C SER A 68 -6.87 -6.28 -14.87
N ALA A 69 -5.64 -6.73 -14.61
CA ALA A 69 -4.43 -6.30 -15.31
C ALA A 69 -3.71 -7.53 -15.86
N TRP A 70 -3.12 -7.42 -17.04
CA TRP A 70 -2.47 -8.52 -17.73
C TRP A 70 -1.02 -8.18 -18.04
N PHE A 71 -0.15 -9.15 -17.85
CA PHE A 71 1.25 -9.12 -18.24
C PHE A 71 1.66 -10.53 -18.62
N LYS A 72 2.72 -10.64 -19.42
CA LYS A 72 3.25 -11.92 -19.88
C LYS A 72 4.55 -12.24 -19.14
N THR A 73 4.69 -13.50 -18.80
CA THR A 73 5.90 -14.11 -18.26
C THR A 73 6.51 -15.07 -19.29
N SER A 74 7.84 -15.06 -19.42
CA SER A 74 8.53 -15.90 -20.41
C SER A 74 8.83 -17.31 -19.91
N GLN A 75 8.69 -17.56 -18.60
CA GLN A 75 9.01 -18.83 -17.95
C GLN A 75 8.21 -18.98 -16.66
N ALA A 76 8.07 -20.22 -16.19
CA ALA A 76 7.59 -20.54 -14.85
C ALA A 76 8.52 -19.95 -13.77
N GLY A 77 8.00 -19.74 -12.57
CA GLY A 77 8.82 -19.32 -11.43
C GLY A 77 8.06 -18.55 -10.35
N LYS A 78 8.82 -18.11 -9.35
CA LYS A 78 8.30 -17.28 -8.26
C LYS A 78 8.21 -15.83 -8.72
N LEU A 79 7.06 -15.21 -8.50
CA LEU A 79 6.83 -13.78 -8.72
C LEU A 79 6.54 -13.10 -7.39
N ASP A 80 7.37 -12.13 -7.03
CA ASP A 80 7.10 -11.22 -5.91
C ASP A 80 6.31 -10.02 -6.44
N VAL A 81 5.12 -9.80 -5.87
CA VAL A 81 4.16 -8.80 -6.34
C VAL A 81 4.08 -7.64 -5.36
N ALA A 82 4.06 -6.43 -5.92
CA ALA A 82 3.82 -5.20 -5.18
C ALA A 82 2.89 -4.27 -5.97
N LEU A 83 2.11 -3.46 -5.26
CA LEU A 83 1.23 -2.46 -5.83
C LEU A 83 1.79 -1.06 -5.59
N ARG A 84 1.97 -0.29 -6.67
CA ARG A 84 2.26 1.14 -6.54
C ARG A 84 0.94 1.91 -6.53
N ALA A 85 0.52 2.42 -5.37
CA ALA A 85 -0.76 3.09 -5.20
C ALA A 85 -0.66 4.31 -4.27
N LYS A 86 -1.68 5.16 -4.34
CA LYS A 86 -1.95 6.23 -3.37
C LYS A 86 -3.44 6.26 -3.08
N SER A 87 -3.83 6.77 -1.91
CA SER A 87 -5.24 6.91 -1.55
C SER A 87 -5.42 8.10 -0.62
N GLU A 88 -6.53 8.82 -0.77
CA GLU A 88 -6.87 9.94 0.13
C GLU A 88 -7.25 9.46 1.53
N ALA A 89 -7.83 8.27 1.63
CA ALA A 89 -8.18 7.60 2.88
C ALA A 89 -7.65 6.16 2.89
N SER A 90 -7.48 5.58 4.07
CA SER A 90 -7.08 4.18 4.17
C SER A 90 -8.11 3.29 3.48
N ALA A 91 -7.63 2.39 2.62
CA ALA A 91 -8.46 1.50 1.83
C ALA A 91 -7.97 0.05 1.97
N SER A 92 -8.85 -0.89 1.67
CA SER A 92 -8.50 -2.31 1.55
C SER A 92 -9.08 -2.85 0.25
N LEU A 93 -8.31 -3.68 -0.45
CA LEU A 93 -8.77 -4.35 -1.66
C LEU A 93 -8.36 -5.81 -1.63
N LYS A 94 -9.12 -6.63 -2.36
CA LYS A 94 -8.73 -8.01 -2.65
C LYS A 94 -8.03 -8.04 -4.00
N MET A 95 -6.83 -8.60 -4.02
CA MET A 95 -6.09 -8.82 -5.25
C MET A 95 -5.84 -10.30 -5.44
N THR A 96 -6.22 -10.82 -6.59
CA THR A 96 -5.95 -12.20 -6.98
C THR A 96 -4.89 -12.21 -8.06
N VAL A 97 -3.84 -13.02 -7.87
CA VAL A 97 -2.77 -13.25 -8.85
C VAL A 97 -2.60 -14.75 -8.99
N ALA A 98 -2.75 -15.27 -10.21
CA ALA A 98 -2.95 -16.71 -10.44
C ALA A 98 -4.10 -17.24 -9.56
N ASP A 99 -3.86 -18.25 -8.73
CA ASP A 99 -4.86 -18.84 -7.84
C ASP A 99 -4.76 -18.33 -6.39
N GLU A 100 -3.91 -17.34 -6.12
CA GLU A 100 -3.69 -16.79 -4.78
C GLU A 100 -4.38 -15.44 -4.61
N THR A 101 -5.08 -15.26 -3.49
CA THR A 101 -5.79 -14.02 -3.15
C THR A 101 -5.18 -13.37 -1.92
N PHE A 102 -4.96 -12.05 -2.02
CA PHE A 102 -4.32 -11.22 -1.02
C PHE A 102 -5.25 -10.09 -0.57
N ASP A 103 -5.35 -9.87 0.75
CA ASP A 103 -5.96 -8.66 1.31
C ASP A 103 -4.91 -7.54 1.40
N VAL A 104 -4.99 -6.56 0.49
CA VAL A 104 -4.02 -5.48 0.37
C VAL A 104 -4.54 -4.25 1.09
N LYS A 105 -3.77 -3.75 2.07
CA LYS A 105 -4.06 -2.49 2.77
C LYS A 105 -3.31 -1.35 2.11
N ILE A 106 -4.06 -0.32 1.71
CA ILE A 106 -3.50 0.92 1.16
C ILE A 106 -3.63 2.00 2.24
N PRO A 107 -2.52 2.48 2.83
CA PRO A 107 -2.57 3.58 3.78
C PRO A 107 -2.99 4.88 3.08
N ALA A 108 -3.63 5.78 3.82
CA ALA A 108 -3.83 7.15 3.35
C ALA A 108 -2.48 7.84 3.12
N GLY A 109 -2.33 8.53 1.99
CA GLY A 109 -1.12 9.26 1.65
C GLY A 109 -0.78 9.25 0.16
N ASP A 110 0.43 9.69 -0.13
CA ASP A 110 0.99 9.75 -1.47
C ASP A 110 1.46 8.40 -2.00
N TRP A 111 1.94 8.40 -3.25
CA TRP A 111 2.41 7.20 -3.94
C TRP A 111 3.43 6.41 -3.12
N ALA A 112 3.10 5.16 -2.83
CA ALA A 112 3.96 4.20 -2.18
C ALA A 112 3.98 2.88 -2.94
N VAL A 113 5.06 2.11 -2.78
CA VAL A 113 5.12 0.72 -3.21
C VAL A 113 4.72 -0.14 -2.02
N ILE A 114 3.63 -0.88 -2.17
CA ILE A 114 3.00 -1.71 -1.15
C ILE A 114 3.29 -3.16 -1.51
N PRO A 115 4.14 -3.88 -0.77
CA PRO A 115 4.31 -5.31 -0.95
C PRO A 115 2.99 -6.03 -0.76
N VAL A 116 2.71 -6.97 -1.64
CA VAL A 116 1.50 -7.79 -1.57
C VAL A 116 1.88 -9.16 -1.05
N GLY A 117 2.80 -9.82 -1.75
CA GLY A 117 3.16 -11.21 -1.47
C GLY A 117 3.91 -11.83 -2.63
N SER A 118 3.98 -13.15 -2.60
CA SER A 118 4.65 -13.95 -3.61
C SER A 118 3.68 -14.99 -4.15
N VAL A 119 3.75 -15.27 -5.45
CA VAL A 119 3.03 -16.39 -6.09
C VAL A 119 3.99 -17.26 -6.88
N THR A 120 3.65 -18.53 -7.08
CA THR A 120 4.40 -19.40 -7.98
C THR A 120 3.60 -19.63 -9.26
N LEU A 121 4.16 -19.25 -10.40
CA LEU A 121 3.58 -19.51 -11.71
C LEU A 121 4.09 -20.86 -12.22
N PRO A 122 3.21 -21.82 -12.54
CA PRO A 122 3.61 -23.17 -12.95
C PRO A 122 4.17 -23.22 -14.38
N GLU A 123 3.85 -22.22 -15.20
CA GLU A 123 4.23 -22.12 -16.61
C GLU A 123 4.42 -20.65 -17.03
N SER A 124 4.98 -20.45 -18.23
CA SER A 124 4.99 -19.15 -18.89
C SER A 124 3.60 -18.79 -19.41
N GLY A 125 3.23 -17.52 -19.36
CA GLY A 125 1.94 -17.02 -19.83
C GLY A 125 1.84 -15.52 -19.70
#